data_AF-A0A561UGU9-F1
#
_entry.id   AF-A0A561UGU9-F1
#
_cell.length_a   1.000
_cell.length_b   1.000
_cell.length_c   1.000
_cell.angle_alpha   90.00
_cell.angle_beta   90.00
_cell.angle_gamma   90.00
#
_symmetry.space_group_name_H-M   'P 1'
#
loop_
_entity.id
_entity.type
_entity.pdbx_description
1 polymer ?
#
loop_
_entity_poly.entity_id
_entity_poly.type
_entity_poly.pdbx_seq_one_letter_code
_entity_poly.pdbx_strand_id
1 'polypeptide(L)'
;MKQRLREYRGALVWALLFVPLVLSAPVTSESAVAPSAVAPSDGQASAAARQVFDWLAQPPGPAGSPVASGFFGGYSGSTFSLAQTQRLQQQTGQSPGVLACDYGADGSSTIDTSCDATLESWWQSGGLVSVSVHAPNPAQPNLQGLYTHLADFRQITDPTTAVGAAWQRTMDQIAAGLSELNAAGVPVLFRPMHEMNGSGNKAFWWSGQDPAAYATVWRYMYTYLTRTKGLHNLLWVYSPLCNAGDRAGYYPGAGYTDVVALDCYLADPTAAQGYNELVALGKPFAFAEIGPPNNSRSGLPATSSYDYGRWADAIHNRFPATRYFLAWNDGWSPASQRGGQKLLTAPWTVNRGGIQLPPRAGTTAPVRPTRPPGDLLAGFEDGTAQGWTGDQQLDGPWAVIEWSASGSYSLKEDIDLGRPGTSLRHVGKFDLSKYAGLSVVARTAPWGGGQAGGMQAKLYVKTGPNQTWHDGGAAAIGPDGTTLTLPLTGLADLDDVREIGVQFTPAAGASGRSSVYVDDLTAARP
;
A
#
# COMPACT_ATOMS: atom_id res chain seq x y z
N MET A 1 -24.40 -43.00 -72.20
CA MET A 1 -24.99 -44.23 -72.78
C MET A 1 -25.84 -44.89 -71.68
N LYS A 2 -27.17 -44.85 -71.83
CA LYS A 2 -28.24 -45.70 -71.21
C LYS A 2 -28.27 -45.81 -69.66
N GLN A 3 -29.15 -45.13 -68.90
CA GLN A 3 -30.63 -45.12 -68.83
C GLN A 3 -31.26 -46.35 -68.12
N ARG A 4 -32.09 -46.07 -67.09
CA ARG A 4 -33.37 -46.71 -66.63
C ARG A 4 -33.71 -46.11 -65.23
N LEU A 5 -34.77 -45.33 -64.89
CA LEU A 5 -36.20 -45.23 -65.27
C LEU A 5 -36.88 -46.61 -65.16
N ARG A 6 -37.94 -46.89 -64.39
CA ARG A 6 -39.22 -46.24 -63.98
C ARG A 6 -39.87 -47.19 -62.92
N GLU A 7 -40.92 -46.94 -62.12
CA GLU A 7 -42.30 -46.45 -62.36
C GLU A 7 -43.04 -46.36 -60.99
N TYR A 8 -43.65 -45.22 -60.61
CA TYR A 8 -45.08 -44.85 -60.65
C TYR A 8 -46.08 -45.72 -59.84
N ARG A 9 -46.80 -45.08 -58.89
CA ARG A 9 -48.27 -44.87 -58.93
C ARG A 9 -48.77 -44.08 -57.72
N GLY A 10 -49.58 -43.05 -57.98
CA GLY A 10 -50.18 -42.19 -56.97
C GLY A 10 -51.49 -42.71 -56.39
N ALA A 11 -51.92 -42.08 -55.31
CA ALA A 11 -53.30 -41.98 -54.88
C ALA A 11 -53.45 -40.73 -54.00
N LEU A 12 -54.24 -39.76 -54.48
CA LEU A 12 -54.86 -38.72 -53.65
C LEU A 12 -55.85 -39.40 -52.69
N VAL A 13 -55.73 -39.14 -51.39
CA VAL A 13 -56.81 -39.34 -50.42
C VAL A 13 -56.80 -38.18 -49.42
N TRP A 14 -57.96 -37.54 -49.28
CA TRP A 14 -58.28 -36.50 -48.30
C TRP A 14 -58.27 -37.05 -46.87
N ALA A 15 -57.65 -36.36 -45.90
CA ALA A 15 -58.09 -36.35 -44.50
C ALA A 15 -57.34 -35.31 -43.64
N LEU A 16 -58.09 -34.30 -43.20
CA LEU A 16 -58.17 -33.72 -41.84
C LEU A 16 -56.90 -33.28 -41.08
N LEU A 17 -56.91 -31.98 -40.76
CA LEU A 17 -56.16 -31.25 -39.74
C LEU A 17 -55.84 -32.07 -38.48
N PHE A 18 -54.55 -32.22 -38.19
CA PHE A 18 -54.02 -32.34 -36.83
C PHE A 18 -52.69 -31.58 -36.78
N VAL A 19 -52.68 -30.42 -36.14
CA VAL A 19 -51.46 -29.68 -35.77
C VAL A 19 -50.94 -30.33 -34.48
N PRO A 20 -49.75 -30.96 -34.46
CA PRO A 20 -49.15 -31.36 -33.21
C PRO A 20 -48.58 -30.11 -32.54
N LEU A 21 -49.08 -29.82 -31.34
CA LEU A 21 -48.51 -28.82 -30.44
C LEU A 21 -47.09 -29.30 -30.06
N VAL A 22 -46.07 -28.77 -30.73
CA VAL A 22 -44.68 -28.98 -30.31
C VAL A 22 -44.49 -28.12 -29.06
N LEU A 23 -44.56 -28.76 -27.89
CA LEU A 23 -44.10 -28.14 -26.65
C LEU A 23 -42.60 -27.86 -26.80
N SER A 24 -42.26 -26.59 -26.96
CA SER A 24 -40.90 -26.09 -26.86
C SER A 24 -40.37 -26.42 -25.47
N ALA A 25 -39.49 -27.41 -25.38
CA ALA A 25 -38.66 -27.60 -24.19
C ALA A 25 -37.78 -26.34 -24.03
N PRO A 26 -37.66 -25.76 -22.82
CA PRO A 26 -36.75 -24.65 -22.62
C PRO A 26 -35.33 -25.17 -22.88
N VAL A 27 -34.67 -24.56 -23.86
CA VAL A 27 -33.22 -24.65 -24.00
C VAL A 27 -32.67 -24.03 -22.73
N THR A 28 -32.21 -24.86 -21.80
CA THR A 28 -31.41 -24.40 -20.67
C THR A 28 -30.18 -23.78 -21.26
N SER A 29 -30.13 -22.45 -21.26
CA SER A 29 -28.91 -21.69 -21.48
C SER A 29 -27.90 -22.20 -20.46
N GLU A 30 -26.93 -22.97 -20.92
CA GLU A 30 -25.73 -23.26 -20.17
C GLU A 30 -25.13 -21.90 -19.84
N SER A 31 -25.24 -21.51 -18.57
CA SER A 31 -24.68 -20.25 -18.07
C SER A 31 -23.23 -20.20 -18.52
N ALA A 32 -22.92 -19.28 -19.43
CA ALA A 32 -21.54 -18.98 -19.75
C ALA A 32 -20.84 -18.70 -18.41
N VAL A 33 -19.94 -19.60 -18.03
CA VAL A 33 -19.09 -19.40 -16.86
C VAL A 33 -18.37 -18.09 -17.13
N ALA A 34 -18.73 -17.04 -16.39
CA ALA A 34 -17.99 -15.79 -16.42
C ALA A 34 -16.51 -16.17 -16.21
N PRO A 35 -15.57 -15.66 -17.03
CA PRO A 35 -14.17 -15.96 -16.84
C PRO A 35 -13.84 -15.66 -15.38
N SER A 36 -13.35 -16.68 -14.65
CA SER A 36 -13.04 -16.56 -13.23
C SER A 36 -12.21 -15.29 -13.05
N ALA A 37 -12.76 -14.29 -12.37
CA ALA A 37 -12.06 -13.04 -12.14
C ALA A 37 -10.70 -13.38 -11.51
N VAL A 38 -9.62 -12.92 -12.14
CA VAL A 38 -8.28 -13.08 -11.57
C VAL A 38 -8.34 -12.39 -10.20
N ALA A 39 -7.94 -13.11 -9.15
CA ALA A 39 -7.93 -12.61 -7.78
C ALA A 39 -6.48 -12.50 -7.29
N PRO A 40 -6.22 -11.71 -6.23
CA PRO A 40 -4.94 -11.79 -5.54
C PRO A 40 -4.64 -13.23 -5.11
N SER A 41 -3.36 -13.56 -5.14
CA SER A 41 -2.76 -14.80 -4.70
C SER A 41 -3.10 -15.11 -3.24
N ASP A 42 -3.18 -14.07 -2.40
CA ASP A 42 -3.69 -14.17 -1.05
C ASP A 42 -5.23 -14.14 -1.04
N GLY A 43 -5.83 -15.28 -0.71
CA GLY A 43 -7.27 -15.39 -0.53
C GLY A 43 -7.82 -14.48 0.58
N GLN A 44 -6.99 -14.05 1.52
CA GLN A 44 -7.34 -13.13 2.61
C GLN A 44 -6.94 -11.68 2.35
N ALA A 45 -6.46 -11.33 1.15
CA ALA A 45 -5.99 -9.98 0.82
C ALA A 45 -6.94 -8.87 1.32
N SER A 46 -6.42 -7.77 1.84
CA SER A 46 -7.22 -6.66 2.37
C SER A 46 -8.13 -6.08 1.28
N ALA A 47 -9.19 -5.36 1.69
CA ALA A 47 -10.09 -4.73 0.72
C ALA A 47 -9.33 -3.75 -0.20
N ALA A 48 -8.41 -2.96 0.36
CA ALA A 48 -7.57 -2.03 -0.40
C ALA A 48 -6.61 -2.77 -1.35
N ALA A 49 -5.98 -3.86 -0.91
CA ALA A 49 -5.11 -4.66 -1.78
C ALA A 49 -5.89 -5.27 -2.96
N ARG A 50 -7.11 -5.76 -2.72
CA ARG A 50 -8.00 -6.22 -3.78
C ARG A 50 -8.38 -5.09 -4.74
N GLN A 51 -8.70 -3.90 -4.25
CA GLN A 51 -9.02 -2.74 -5.11
C GLN A 51 -7.84 -2.34 -6.00
N VAL A 52 -6.63 -2.31 -5.46
CA VAL A 52 -5.41 -2.04 -6.25
C VAL A 52 -5.18 -3.14 -7.26
N PHE A 53 -5.31 -4.41 -6.87
CA PHE A 53 -5.20 -5.53 -7.78
C PHE A 53 -6.21 -5.44 -8.92
N ASP A 54 -7.48 -5.19 -8.59
CA ASP A 54 -8.57 -5.07 -9.56
C ASP A 54 -8.28 -3.93 -10.55
N TRP A 55 -7.78 -2.79 -10.07
CA TRP A 55 -7.34 -1.67 -10.91
C TRP A 55 -6.23 -2.07 -11.90
N LEU A 56 -5.22 -2.81 -11.41
CA LEU A 56 -4.14 -3.33 -12.26
C LEU A 56 -4.63 -4.39 -13.25
N ALA A 57 -5.63 -5.19 -12.88
CA ALA A 57 -6.14 -6.29 -13.68
C ALA A 57 -7.22 -5.86 -14.70
N GLN A 58 -7.69 -4.60 -14.66
CA GLN A 58 -8.72 -4.12 -15.58
C GLN A 58 -8.32 -4.37 -17.04
N PRO A 59 -9.19 -4.91 -17.90
CA PRO A 59 -8.83 -5.08 -19.31
C PRO A 59 -8.52 -3.72 -19.97
N PRO A 60 -7.65 -3.67 -21.00
CA PRO A 60 -7.43 -2.45 -21.77
C PRO A 60 -8.76 -1.93 -22.35
N GLY A 61 -8.99 -0.62 -22.27
CA GLY A 61 -10.14 0.03 -22.90
C GLY A 61 -9.88 0.41 -24.36
N PRO A 62 -10.84 1.05 -25.05
CA PRO A 62 -10.67 1.52 -26.43
C PRO A 62 -9.53 2.52 -26.63
N ALA A 63 -9.18 3.26 -25.57
CA ALA A 63 -8.06 4.20 -25.55
C ALA A 63 -6.73 3.56 -25.07
N GLY A 64 -6.71 2.24 -24.84
CA GLY A 64 -5.61 1.51 -24.22
C GLY A 64 -5.79 1.26 -22.72
N SER A 65 -4.76 0.68 -22.10
CA SER A 65 -4.68 0.49 -20.65
C SER A 65 -4.24 1.79 -19.96
N PRO A 66 -4.91 2.25 -18.89
CA PRO A 66 -4.29 3.23 -18.00
C PRO A 66 -3.00 2.64 -17.41
N VAL A 67 -1.94 3.44 -17.34
CA VAL A 67 -0.65 3.03 -16.78
C VAL A 67 -0.24 3.98 -15.67
N ALA A 68 -0.13 3.50 -14.44
CA ALA A 68 0.35 4.34 -13.34
C ALA A 68 1.81 4.72 -13.57
N SER A 69 2.11 6.01 -13.54
CA SER A 69 3.50 6.45 -13.47
C SER A 69 4.07 6.11 -12.11
N GLY A 70 5.34 5.78 -12.02
CA GLY A 70 5.97 5.42 -10.76
C GLY A 70 7.39 5.94 -10.66
N PHE A 71 7.83 6.15 -9.42
CA PHE A 71 9.15 6.68 -9.13
C PHE A 71 9.74 6.03 -7.88
N PHE A 72 11.02 5.64 -7.97
CA PHE A 72 11.78 5.16 -6.82
C PHE A 72 12.20 6.33 -5.93
N GLY A 73 11.70 6.38 -4.70
CA GLY A 73 12.01 7.44 -3.74
C GLY A 73 13.40 7.30 -3.10
N GLY A 74 13.96 6.09 -3.10
CA GLY A 74 15.28 5.78 -2.53
C GLY A 74 15.22 4.73 -1.42
N TYR A 75 16.34 4.57 -0.74
CA TYR A 75 16.54 3.57 0.32
C TYR A 75 16.19 4.15 1.70
N SER A 76 15.36 3.44 2.46
CA SER A 76 14.94 3.85 3.82
C SER A 76 16.15 4.04 4.74
N GLY A 77 16.07 5.01 5.65
CA GLY A 77 17.17 5.34 6.56
C GLY A 77 18.45 5.85 5.89
N SER A 78 18.42 6.08 4.57
CA SER A 78 19.59 6.45 3.77
C SER A 78 19.25 7.56 2.77
N THR A 79 18.81 7.22 1.57
CA THR A 79 18.61 8.17 0.45
C THR A 79 17.15 8.46 0.15
N PHE A 80 16.22 7.78 0.81
CA PHE A 80 14.79 7.97 0.58
C PHE A 80 14.38 9.43 0.77
N SER A 81 13.81 10.03 -0.28
CA SER A 81 13.40 11.43 -0.27
C SER A 81 12.37 11.73 -1.35
N LEU A 82 11.45 12.65 -1.04
CA LEU A 82 10.51 13.19 -2.03
C LEU A 82 11.14 14.25 -2.95
N ALA A 83 12.37 14.69 -2.72
CA ALA A 83 12.99 15.81 -3.44
C ALA A 83 12.93 15.64 -4.97
N GLN A 84 13.23 14.45 -5.50
CA GLN A 84 13.21 14.22 -6.94
C GLN A 84 11.78 14.14 -7.50
N THR A 85 10.83 13.58 -6.75
CA THR A 85 9.40 13.61 -7.13
C THR A 85 8.83 15.03 -7.14
N GLN A 86 9.23 15.87 -6.19
CA GLN A 86 8.86 17.29 -6.15
C GLN A 86 9.45 18.06 -7.34
N ARG A 87 10.70 17.77 -7.72
CA ARG A 87 11.29 18.34 -8.95
C ARG A 87 10.53 17.91 -10.20
N LEU A 88 10.13 16.64 -10.32
CA LEU A 88 9.26 16.18 -11.41
C LEU A 88 7.93 16.93 -11.45
N GLN A 89 7.29 17.12 -10.29
CA GLN A 89 6.06 17.88 -10.19
C GLN A 89 6.23 19.33 -10.64
N GLN A 90 7.31 20.00 -10.22
CA GLN A 90 7.61 21.37 -10.64
C GLN A 90 7.85 21.48 -12.16
N GLN A 91 8.52 20.49 -12.76
CA GLN A 91 8.84 20.48 -14.19
C GLN A 91 7.65 20.11 -15.08
N THR A 92 6.75 19.25 -14.60
CA THR A 92 5.72 18.62 -15.44
C THR A 92 4.28 18.93 -15.03
N GLY A 93 4.08 19.49 -13.83
CA GLY A 93 2.78 19.65 -13.18
C GLY A 93 2.23 18.35 -12.59
N GLN A 94 2.94 17.22 -12.68
CA GLN A 94 2.43 15.89 -12.32
C GLN A 94 3.27 15.25 -11.20
N SER A 95 2.59 14.65 -10.22
CA SER A 95 3.23 13.77 -9.23
C SER A 95 3.12 12.31 -9.68
N PRO A 96 4.17 11.48 -9.60
CA PRO A 96 4.08 10.06 -9.97
C PRO A 96 2.92 9.34 -9.28
N GLY A 97 2.23 8.42 -9.96
CA GLY A 97 1.15 7.62 -9.37
C GLY A 97 1.61 6.65 -8.28
N VAL A 98 2.80 6.05 -8.43
CA VAL A 98 3.40 5.08 -7.51
C VAL A 98 4.66 5.67 -6.88
N LEU A 99 4.76 5.62 -5.56
CA LEU A 99 6.02 5.89 -4.84
C LEU A 99 6.59 4.58 -4.31
N ALA A 100 7.85 4.32 -4.63
CA ALA A 100 8.57 3.16 -4.12
C ALA A 100 9.60 3.52 -3.07
N CYS A 101 9.71 2.71 -2.02
CA CYS A 101 10.82 2.73 -1.06
C CYS A 101 11.54 1.38 -1.11
N ASP A 102 12.81 1.35 -0.74
CA ASP A 102 13.52 0.10 -0.47
C ASP A 102 13.91 0.01 1.01
N TYR A 103 13.55 -1.09 1.67
CA TYR A 103 13.86 -1.31 3.09
C TYR A 103 15.28 -1.78 3.35
N GLY A 104 15.96 -2.32 2.34
CA GLY A 104 17.37 -2.68 2.43
C GLY A 104 18.21 -1.59 1.78
N ALA A 105 18.81 -0.69 2.55
CA ALA A 105 19.79 0.23 1.96
C ALA A 105 20.92 -0.58 1.31
N ASP A 106 21.28 -0.24 0.06
CA ASP A 106 22.28 -0.95 -0.77
C ASP A 106 23.51 -1.34 0.06
N GLY A 107 23.51 -2.59 0.55
CA GLY A 107 24.59 -3.15 1.35
C GLY A 107 24.60 -2.92 2.88
N SER A 108 23.51 -2.39 3.44
CA SER A 108 23.26 -2.36 4.88
C SER A 108 23.18 -3.77 5.45
N SER A 109 23.59 -3.93 6.70
CA SER A 109 23.41 -5.17 7.48
C SER A 109 22.01 -5.28 8.11
N THR A 110 21.21 -4.22 8.01
CA THR A 110 19.93 -4.07 8.71
C THR A 110 18.85 -3.57 7.77
N ILE A 111 17.62 -3.92 8.12
CA ILE A 111 16.39 -3.42 7.50
C ILE A 111 15.96 -2.15 8.21
N ASP A 112 15.60 -1.13 7.43
CA ASP A 112 15.03 0.13 7.92
C ASP A 112 13.69 0.38 7.25
N THR A 113 12.71 0.84 8.02
CA THR A 113 11.31 1.03 7.58
C THR A 113 10.83 2.46 7.81
N SER A 114 11.74 3.40 8.13
CA SER A 114 11.40 4.79 8.44
C SER A 114 10.71 5.55 7.28
N CYS A 115 10.78 5.04 6.04
CA CYS A 115 10.02 5.60 4.93
C CYS A 115 8.49 5.36 5.02
N ASP A 116 8.02 4.46 5.88
CA ASP A 116 6.61 4.04 5.96
C ASP A 116 5.65 5.19 6.21
N ALA A 117 5.97 6.11 7.12
CA ALA A 117 5.13 7.30 7.36
C ALA A 117 4.92 8.14 6.07
N THR A 118 5.93 8.20 5.20
CA THR A 118 5.81 8.88 3.91
C THR A 118 5.00 8.06 2.91
N LEU A 119 5.14 6.74 2.91
CA LEU A 119 4.35 5.84 2.08
C LEU A 119 2.86 5.87 2.46
N GLU A 120 2.54 5.86 3.75
CA GLU A 120 1.18 6.05 4.27
C GLU A 120 0.60 7.38 3.77
N SER A 121 1.35 8.47 3.92
CA SER A 121 0.94 9.79 3.43
C SER A 121 0.72 9.78 1.91
N TRP A 122 1.56 9.07 1.16
CA TRP A 122 1.42 8.95 -0.30
C TRP A 122 0.14 8.21 -0.70
N TRP A 123 -0.17 7.11 -0.02
CA TRP A 123 -1.42 6.37 -0.19
C TRP A 123 -2.64 7.24 0.10
N GLN A 124 -2.64 7.94 1.24
CA GLN A 124 -3.73 8.87 1.63
C GLN A 124 -3.91 10.01 0.63
N SER A 125 -2.86 10.38 -0.10
CA SER A 125 -2.88 11.36 -1.18
C SER A 125 -3.40 10.82 -2.52
N GLY A 126 -3.88 9.58 -2.57
CA GLY A 126 -4.38 8.94 -3.80
C GLY A 126 -3.28 8.39 -4.72
N GLY A 127 -2.12 8.03 -4.16
CA GLY A 127 -1.05 7.31 -4.87
C GLY A 127 -0.98 5.84 -4.46
N LEU A 128 -0.29 5.02 -5.23
CA LEU A 128 0.05 3.63 -4.85
C LEU A 128 1.43 3.58 -4.18
N VAL A 129 1.64 2.54 -3.37
CA VAL A 129 2.88 2.30 -2.65
C VAL A 129 3.55 1.02 -3.16
N SER A 130 4.87 1.06 -3.31
CA SER A 130 5.69 -0.11 -3.57
C SER A 130 6.85 -0.21 -2.58
N VAL A 131 7.18 -1.42 -2.18
CA VAL A 131 8.34 -1.71 -1.34
C VAL A 131 9.17 -2.80 -2.01
N SER A 132 10.45 -2.51 -2.27
CA SER A 132 11.46 -3.52 -2.60
C SER A 132 12.43 -3.73 -1.45
N VAL A 133 13.28 -4.75 -1.57
CA VAL A 133 14.27 -5.03 -0.53
C VAL A 133 15.59 -5.50 -1.15
N HIS A 134 16.62 -4.67 -1.10
CA HIS A 134 18.00 -5.10 -1.31
C HIS A 134 18.53 -5.79 -0.04
N ALA A 135 18.05 -7.01 0.18
CA ALA A 135 18.16 -7.69 1.48
C ALA A 135 19.63 -8.00 1.86
N PRO A 136 20.02 -7.82 3.14
CA PRO A 136 21.35 -8.23 3.62
C PRO A 136 21.59 -9.71 3.33
N ASN A 137 22.81 -10.06 2.90
CA ASN A 137 23.18 -11.45 2.70
C ASN A 137 23.24 -12.18 4.05
N PRO A 138 22.47 -13.26 4.26
CA PRO A 138 22.39 -13.93 5.56
C PRO A 138 23.70 -14.59 6.01
N ALA A 139 24.63 -14.87 5.09
CA ALA A 139 25.96 -15.37 5.41
C ALA A 139 27.02 -14.25 5.55
N GLN A 140 26.76 -13.06 4.98
CA GLN A 140 27.68 -11.92 4.93
C GLN A 140 26.90 -10.59 4.95
N PRO A 141 26.34 -10.15 6.08
CA PRO A 141 25.43 -8.99 6.11
C PRO A 141 26.21 -7.67 6.04
N ASN A 142 26.76 -7.33 4.87
CA ASN A 142 27.48 -6.08 4.59
C ASN A 142 27.39 -5.72 3.10
N LEU A 143 28.00 -4.57 2.74
CA LEU A 143 27.97 -4.02 1.38
C LEU A 143 28.43 -5.01 0.31
N GLN A 144 29.57 -5.67 0.56
CA GLN A 144 30.11 -6.65 -0.37
C GLN A 144 29.23 -7.89 -0.46
N GLY A 145 28.58 -8.26 0.64
CA GLY A 145 27.74 -9.43 0.76
C GLY A 145 26.49 -9.36 -0.11
N LEU A 146 25.89 -8.19 -0.31
CA LEU A 146 24.73 -8.01 -1.19
C LEU A 146 25.00 -8.59 -2.59
N TYR A 147 26.21 -8.40 -3.10
CA TYR A 147 26.66 -8.87 -4.43
C TYR A 147 27.47 -10.18 -4.39
N THR A 148 27.51 -10.87 -3.24
CA THR A 148 28.25 -12.11 -3.08
C THR A 148 27.30 -13.29 -3.12
N HIS A 149 27.38 -14.12 -4.17
CA HIS A 149 26.54 -15.30 -4.38
C HIS A 149 26.50 -16.21 -3.14
N LEU A 150 25.29 -16.56 -2.68
CA LEU A 150 25.13 -17.47 -1.55
C LEU A 150 25.37 -18.92 -1.98
N ALA A 151 26.38 -19.57 -1.39
CA ALA A 151 26.84 -20.89 -1.83
C ALA A 151 25.81 -22.01 -1.66
N ASP A 152 25.09 -22.06 -0.52
CA ASP A 152 24.02 -23.02 -0.28
C ASP A 152 22.70 -22.31 -0.01
N PHE A 153 22.03 -21.94 -1.11
CA PHE A 153 20.79 -21.18 -1.10
C PHE A 153 19.62 -21.92 -0.46
N ARG A 154 19.67 -23.26 -0.37
CA ARG A 154 18.57 -24.05 0.21
C ARG A 154 18.45 -23.86 1.73
N GLN A 155 19.54 -23.51 2.41
CA GLN A 155 19.56 -23.26 3.86
C GLN A 155 18.67 -22.11 4.31
N ILE A 156 18.31 -21.19 3.39
CA ILE A 156 17.42 -20.05 3.67
C ILE A 156 16.08 -20.49 4.25
N THR A 157 15.59 -21.65 3.82
CA THR A 157 14.28 -22.19 4.25
C THR A 157 14.35 -22.99 5.55
N ASP A 158 15.55 -23.18 6.12
CA ASP A 158 15.75 -23.96 7.35
C ASP A 158 16.22 -23.05 8.50
N PRO A 159 15.32 -22.62 9.40
CA PRO A 159 15.65 -21.73 10.51
C PRO A 159 16.56 -22.39 11.57
N THR A 160 16.86 -23.69 11.47
CA THR A 160 17.81 -24.36 12.37
C THR A 160 19.26 -24.15 11.95
N THR A 161 19.49 -23.75 10.70
CA THR A 161 20.82 -23.37 10.20
C THR A 161 21.15 -21.92 10.57
N ALA A 162 22.43 -21.55 10.63
CA ALA A 162 22.83 -20.17 10.90
C ALA A 162 22.32 -19.20 9.81
N VAL A 163 22.36 -19.63 8.54
CA VAL A 163 21.88 -18.86 7.37
C VAL A 163 20.37 -18.68 7.42
N GLY A 164 19.60 -19.74 7.61
CA GLY A 164 18.14 -19.65 7.70
C GLY A 164 17.67 -18.87 8.93
N ALA A 165 18.33 -19.03 10.09
CA ALA A 165 18.03 -18.21 11.27
C ALA A 165 18.33 -16.72 11.05
N ALA A 166 19.39 -16.39 10.30
CA ALA A 166 19.70 -15.00 9.92
C ALA A 166 18.65 -14.45 8.96
N TRP A 167 18.28 -15.22 7.94
CA TRP A 167 17.22 -14.85 7.00
C TRP A 167 15.87 -14.64 7.70
N GLN A 168 15.53 -15.51 8.65
CA GLN A 168 14.33 -15.40 9.46
C GLN A 168 14.26 -14.05 10.19
N ARG A 169 15.37 -13.61 10.81
CA ARG A 169 15.45 -12.30 11.47
C ARG A 169 15.28 -11.14 10.50
N THR A 170 15.85 -11.24 9.30
CA THR A 170 15.65 -10.23 8.24
C THR A 170 14.18 -10.17 7.83
N MET A 171 13.51 -11.32 7.64
CA MET A 171 12.08 -11.35 7.34
C MET A 171 11.23 -10.79 8.50
N ASP A 172 11.64 -11.00 9.76
CA ASP A 172 10.96 -10.40 10.91
C ASP A 172 11.02 -8.87 10.90
N GLN A 173 12.16 -8.30 10.52
CA GLN A 173 12.30 -6.84 10.41
C GLN A 173 11.49 -6.28 9.24
N ILE A 174 11.49 -6.95 8.08
CA ILE A 174 10.65 -6.59 6.94
C ILE A 174 9.17 -6.65 7.35
N ALA A 175 8.77 -7.73 8.04
CA ALA A 175 7.39 -7.91 8.49
C ALA A 175 6.95 -6.82 9.48
N ALA A 176 7.87 -6.25 10.28
CA ALA A 176 7.54 -5.17 11.20
C ALA A 176 7.05 -3.92 10.46
N GLY A 177 7.80 -3.40 9.49
CA GLY A 177 7.37 -2.23 8.69
C GLY A 177 6.13 -2.53 7.84
N LEU A 178 6.10 -3.67 7.16
CA LEU A 178 4.92 -4.07 6.40
C LEU A 178 3.67 -4.22 7.28
N SER A 179 3.82 -4.58 8.56
CA SER A 179 2.72 -4.65 9.52
C SER A 179 2.21 -3.27 9.91
N GLU A 180 3.06 -2.24 9.96
CA GLU A 180 2.65 -0.85 10.19
C GLU A 180 1.77 -0.37 9.02
N LEU A 181 2.24 -0.57 7.79
CA LEU A 181 1.47 -0.29 6.57
C LEU A 181 0.17 -1.10 6.51
N ASN A 182 0.19 -2.37 6.94
CA ASN A 182 -1.00 -3.22 7.00
C ASN A 182 -2.03 -2.68 8.00
N ALA A 183 -1.58 -2.27 9.19
CA ALA A 183 -2.44 -1.66 10.20
C ALA A 183 -3.01 -0.31 9.76
N ALA A 184 -2.27 0.45 8.94
CA ALA A 184 -2.73 1.68 8.30
C ALA A 184 -3.64 1.45 7.08
N GLY A 185 -3.92 0.19 6.71
CA GLY A 185 -4.76 -0.16 5.57
C GLY A 185 -4.12 0.15 4.21
N VAL A 186 -2.79 0.33 4.16
CA VAL A 186 -2.04 0.66 2.94
C VAL A 186 -1.73 -0.62 2.16
N PRO A 187 -2.25 -0.77 0.93
CA PRO A 187 -1.84 -1.85 0.04
C PRO A 187 -0.43 -1.60 -0.51
N VAL A 188 0.39 -2.64 -0.56
CA VAL A 188 1.81 -2.55 -0.95
C VAL A 188 2.09 -3.46 -2.14
N LEU A 189 2.61 -2.88 -3.23
CA LEU A 189 3.27 -3.63 -4.29
C LEU A 189 4.64 -4.11 -3.78
N PHE A 190 4.66 -5.30 -3.19
CA PHE A 190 5.84 -5.86 -2.53
C PHE A 190 6.67 -6.66 -3.53
N ARG A 191 7.91 -6.19 -3.76
CA ARG A 191 8.83 -6.68 -4.79
C ARG A 191 10.13 -7.18 -4.17
N PRO A 192 10.12 -8.35 -3.50
CA PRO A 192 11.33 -8.93 -2.93
C PRO A 192 12.13 -9.71 -3.98
N MET A 193 13.42 -9.96 -3.73
CA MET A 193 14.25 -10.91 -4.49
C MET A 193 14.24 -10.65 -6.02
N HIS A 194 14.20 -9.38 -6.43
CA HIS A 194 14.17 -8.95 -7.83
C HIS A 194 15.47 -9.27 -8.58
N GLU A 195 15.45 -9.26 -9.92
CA GLU A 195 16.63 -9.50 -10.77
C GLU A 195 17.35 -10.84 -10.51
N MET A 196 16.61 -11.86 -10.09
CA MET A 196 17.13 -13.19 -9.76
C MET A 196 17.81 -13.90 -10.94
N ASN A 197 17.42 -13.56 -12.17
CA ASN A 197 18.04 -14.08 -13.39
C ASN A 197 19.30 -13.31 -13.81
N GLY A 198 19.77 -12.37 -13.00
CA GLY A 198 21.02 -11.64 -13.20
C GLY A 198 22.27 -12.52 -13.04
N SER A 199 23.40 -12.03 -13.59
CA SER A 199 24.70 -12.68 -13.46
C SER A 199 25.83 -11.64 -13.47
N GLY A 200 27.03 -12.05 -13.06
CA GLY A 200 28.20 -11.17 -13.02
C GLY A 200 28.36 -10.41 -11.71
N ASN A 201 29.15 -9.33 -11.74
CA ASN A 201 29.63 -8.61 -10.55
C ASN A 201 28.61 -7.65 -9.90
N LYS A 202 27.43 -7.49 -10.49
CA LYS A 202 26.30 -6.72 -9.94
C LYS A 202 25.08 -7.60 -9.64
N ALA A 203 25.23 -8.91 -9.76
CA ALA A 203 24.18 -9.86 -9.41
C ALA A 203 24.05 -9.94 -7.89
N PHE A 204 22.82 -10.04 -7.38
CA PHE A 204 22.57 -10.16 -5.95
C PHE A 204 22.92 -11.56 -5.44
N TRP A 205 23.02 -11.71 -4.12
CA TRP A 205 23.35 -13.01 -3.51
C TRP A 205 22.32 -14.12 -3.82
N TRP A 206 21.09 -13.73 -4.18
CA TRP A 206 20.02 -14.62 -4.65
C TRP A 206 19.95 -14.80 -6.17
N SER A 207 20.76 -14.08 -6.93
CA SER A 207 20.79 -14.17 -8.40
C SER A 207 21.57 -15.40 -8.88
N GLY A 208 21.19 -15.95 -10.03
CA GLY A 208 21.90 -17.07 -10.67
C GLY A 208 21.78 -18.42 -9.94
N GLN A 209 20.89 -18.50 -8.95
CA GLN A 209 20.61 -19.71 -8.20
C GLN A 209 19.88 -20.75 -9.06
N ASP A 210 19.86 -22.01 -8.62
CA ASP A 210 18.98 -23.01 -9.22
C ASP A 210 17.52 -22.48 -9.26
N PRO A 211 16.87 -22.38 -10.43
CA PRO A 211 15.56 -21.73 -10.54
C PRO A 211 14.49 -22.38 -9.64
N ALA A 212 14.53 -23.70 -9.47
CA ALA A 212 13.63 -24.42 -8.57
C ALA A 212 13.90 -24.10 -7.08
N ALA A 213 15.17 -23.96 -6.69
CA ALA A 213 15.53 -23.50 -5.34
C ALA A 213 15.06 -22.06 -5.08
N TYR A 214 15.23 -21.15 -6.05
CA TYR A 214 14.69 -19.79 -5.98
C TYR A 214 13.18 -19.78 -5.77
N ALA A 215 12.43 -20.50 -6.61
CA ALA A 215 10.97 -20.59 -6.47
C ALA A 215 10.56 -21.17 -5.10
N THR A 216 11.33 -22.10 -4.55
CA THR A 216 11.09 -22.65 -3.21
C THR A 216 11.27 -21.60 -2.11
N VAL A 217 12.35 -20.82 -2.16
CA VAL A 217 12.61 -19.72 -1.22
C VAL A 217 11.56 -18.62 -1.33
N TRP A 218 11.14 -18.26 -2.55
CA TRP A 218 10.05 -17.31 -2.74
C TRP A 218 8.76 -17.77 -2.04
N ARG A 219 8.36 -19.03 -2.26
CA ARG A 219 7.15 -19.61 -1.65
C ARG A 219 7.25 -19.69 -0.13
N TYR A 220 8.45 -19.94 0.41
CA TYR A 220 8.73 -19.88 1.84
C TYR A 220 8.52 -18.48 2.40
N MET A 221 9.11 -17.45 1.77
CA MET A 221 8.94 -16.05 2.15
C MET A 221 7.47 -15.61 2.05
N TYR A 222 6.78 -15.97 0.97
CA TYR A 222 5.33 -15.75 0.82
C TYR A 222 4.54 -16.34 1.97
N THR A 223 4.76 -17.62 2.25
CA THR A 223 4.06 -18.31 3.33
C THR A 223 4.33 -17.64 4.67
N TYR A 224 5.57 -17.26 4.94
CA TYR A 224 5.94 -16.60 6.18
C TYR A 224 5.28 -15.23 6.33
N LEU A 225 5.43 -14.34 5.36
CA LEU A 225 4.92 -12.96 5.46
C LEU A 225 3.39 -12.92 5.36
N THR A 226 2.79 -13.63 4.42
CA THR A 226 1.33 -13.59 4.21
C THR A 226 0.57 -14.45 5.21
N ARG A 227 1.02 -15.68 5.49
CA ARG A 227 0.24 -16.62 6.33
C ARG A 227 0.68 -16.61 7.78
N THR A 228 1.99 -16.62 8.06
CA THR A 228 2.48 -16.65 9.45
C THR A 228 2.41 -15.28 10.12
N LYS A 229 2.76 -14.21 9.39
CA LYS A 229 2.70 -12.83 9.90
C LYS A 229 1.37 -12.13 9.66
N GLY A 230 0.45 -12.74 8.88
CA GLY A 230 -0.88 -12.19 8.64
C GLY A 230 -0.89 -10.88 7.83
N LEU A 231 0.11 -10.69 6.97
CA LEU A 231 0.22 -9.49 6.13
C LEU A 231 -0.63 -9.67 4.87
N HIS A 232 -1.86 -9.17 4.95
CA HIS A 232 -2.87 -9.29 3.91
C HIS A 232 -2.94 -8.06 2.99
N ASN A 233 -2.14 -7.03 3.23
CA ASN A 233 -2.04 -5.84 2.39
C ASN A 233 -1.04 -5.97 1.22
N LEU A 234 -0.36 -7.11 1.07
CA LEU A 234 0.70 -7.29 0.08
C LEU A 234 0.17 -7.81 -1.26
N LEU A 235 0.63 -7.18 -2.35
CA LEU A 235 0.55 -7.70 -3.71
C LEU A 235 1.96 -8.06 -4.18
N TRP A 236 2.20 -9.34 -4.43
CA TRP A 236 3.52 -9.90 -4.72
C TRP A 236 3.95 -9.66 -6.17
N VAL A 237 5.07 -8.95 -6.36
CA VAL A 237 5.60 -8.54 -7.66
C VAL A 237 6.83 -9.35 -8.04
N TYR A 238 6.72 -10.23 -9.02
CA TYR A 238 7.86 -10.99 -9.58
C TYR A 238 8.53 -10.21 -10.72
N SER A 239 9.77 -9.73 -10.51
CA SER A 239 10.47 -8.84 -11.46
C SER A 239 11.86 -9.32 -11.87
N PRO A 240 11.99 -10.18 -12.89
CA PRO A 240 13.26 -10.49 -13.52
C PRO A 240 13.82 -9.33 -14.36
N LEU A 241 15.13 -9.37 -14.65
CA LEU A 241 15.79 -8.51 -15.62
C LEU A 241 15.27 -8.77 -17.04
N CYS A 242 15.11 -7.72 -17.83
CA CYS A 242 14.60 -7.81 -19.20
C CYS A 242 15.64 -8.06 -20.30
N ASN A 243 16.91 -8.17 -19.92
CA ASN A 243 18.03 -8.51 -20.82
C ASN A 243 18.76 -9.81 -20.42
N ALA A 244 18.21 -10.59 -19.49
CA ALA A 244 18.72 -11.89 -19.08
C ALA A 244 17.74 -13.04 -19.40
N GLY A 245 18.18 -14.30 -19.44
CA GLY A 245 17.35 -15.45 -19.79
C GLY A 245 16.46 -15.97 -18.65
N ASP A 246 15.83 -17.14 -18.88
CA ASP A 246 15.23 -18.04 -17.89
C ASP A 246 14.13 -17.49 -16.95
N ARG A 247 13.38 -16.47 -17.37
CA ARG A 247 12.30 -15.87 -16.55
C ARG A 247 11.24 -16.89 -16.13
N ALA A 248 10.88 -17.82 -17.02
CA ALA A 248 9.89 -18.84 -16.72
C ALA A 248 10.38 -19.86 -15.68
N GLY A 249 11.67 -20.21 -15.67
CA GLY A 249 12.25 -21.17 -14.73
C GLY A 249 12.22 -20.66 -13.28
N TYR A 250 12.47 -19.37 -13.08
CA TYR A 250 12.44 -18.74 -11.75
C TYR A 250 11.01 -18.41 -11.26
N TYR A 251 9.98 -18.54 -12.10
CA TYR A 251 8.63 -18.11 -11.76
C TYR A 251 8.06 -18.91 -10.57
N PRO A 252 7.69 -18.25 -9.45
CA PRO A 252 7.19 -18.95 -8.25
C PRO A 252 5.83 -19.63 -8.43
N GLY A 253 5.09 -19.29 -9.48
CA GLY A 253 3.77 -19.85 -9.79
C GLY A 253 2.61 -18.91 -9.42
N ALA A 254 1.47 -19.09 -10.09
CA ALA A 254 0.33 -18.18 -10.02
C ALA A 254 -0.28 -17.97 -8.62
N GLY A 255 -0.11 -18.94 -7.71
CA GLY A 255 -0.58 -18.87 -6.32
C GLY A 255 0.35 -18.09 -5.37
N TYR A 256 1.47 -17.55 -5.88
CA TYR A 256 2.48 -16.85 -5.09
C TYR A 256 2.90 -15.52 -5.74
N THR A 257 2.18 -15.09 -6.77
CA THR A 257 2.50 -13.89 -7.55
C THR A 257 1.21 -13.19 -7.98
N ASP A 258 1.15 -11.89 -7.74
CA ASP A 258 0.04 -11.01 -8.12
C ASP A 258 0.34 -10.24 -9.38
N VAL A 259 1.56 -9.70 -9.49
CA VAL A 259 2.03 -8.91 -10.62
C VAL A 259 3.30 -9.54 -11.17
N VAL A 260 3.41 -9.58 -12.49
CA VAL A 260 4.66 -9.94 -13.19
C VAL A 260 5.25 -8.69 -13.81
N ALA A 261 6.55 -8.50 -13.69
CA ALA A 261 7.18 -7.26 -14.11
C ALA A 261 8.56 -7.48 -14.72
N LEU A 262 9.10 -6.44 -15.33
CA LEU A 262 10.45 -6.41 -15.87
C LEU A 262 11.24 -5.24 -15.30
N ASP A 263 12.49 -5.52 -14.92
CA ASP A 263 13.48 -4.50 -14.58
C ASP A 263 14.37 -4.25 -15.82
N CYS A 264 14.37 -3.01 -16.31
CA CYS A 264 14.88 -2.64 -17.63
C CYS A 264 15.75 -1.38 -17.66
N TYR A 265 17.05 -1.58 -17.88
CA TYR A 265 18.01 -0.51 -18.09
C TYR A 265 18.57 -0.55 -19.52
N LEU A 266 17.89 0.13 -20.45
CA LEU A 266 18.11 -0.04 -21.89
C LEU A 266 18.34 1.29 -22.62
N ALA A 267 19.28 1.30 -23.58
CA ALA A 267 19.46 2.43 -24.50
C ALA A 267 18.26 2.62 -25.43
N ASP A 268 17.63 1.52 -25.84
CA ASP A 268 16.39 1.49 -26.62
C ASP A 268 15.32 0.69 -25.87
N PRO A 269 14.28 1.35 -25.34
CA PRO A 269 13.19 0.68 -24.63
C PRO A 269 12.49 -0.41 -25.45
N THR A 270 12.45 -0.29 -26.78
CA THR A 270 11.78 -1.29 -27.64
C THR A 270 12.49 -2.64 -27.67
N ALA A 271 13.75 -2.69 -27.22
CA ALA A 271 14.57 -3.89 -27.14
C ALA A 271 14.31 -4.73 -25.88
N ALA A 272 13.39 -4.32 -24.99
CA ALA A 272 13.05 -5.11 -23.80
C ALA A 272 12.54 -6.52 -24.19
N GLN A 273 13.12 -7.54 -23.55
CA GLN A 273 12.79 -8.95 -23.78
C GLN A 273 11.94 -9.50 -22.64
N GLY A 274 11.23 -10.60 -22.88
CA GLY A 274 10.41 -11.27 -21.86
C GLY A 274 9.00 -10.71 -21.67
N TYR A 275 8.61 -9.63 -22.37
CA TYR A 275 7.27 -9.05 -22.25
C TYR A 275 6.15 -10.08 -22.54
N ASN A 276 6.20 -10.72 -23.71
CA ASN A 276 5.18 -11.72 -24.08
C ASN A 276 5.22 -12.96 -23.18
N GLU A 277 6.41 -13.36 -22.71
CA GLU A 277 6.58 -14.49 -21.79
C GLU A 277 5.84 -14.24 -20.48
N LEU A 278 6.00 -13.04 -19.91
CA LEU A 278 5.37 -12.69 -18.64
C LEU A 278 3.87 -12.40 -18.80
N VAL A 279 3.45 -11.71 -19.86
CA VAL A 279 2.01 -11.49 -20.14
C VAL A 279 1.26 -12.82 -20.30
N ALA A 280 1.89 -13.84 -20.89
CA ALA A 280 1.31 -15.17 -21.04
C ALA A 280 1.04 -15.89 -19.71
N LEU A 281 1.60 -15.42 -18.58
CA LEU A 281 1.32 -15.95 -17.24
C LEU A 281 -0.06 -15.53 -16.71
N GLY A 282 -0.80 -14.68 -17.44
CA GLY A 282 -2.17 -14.29 -17.09
C GLY A 282 -2.26 -13.37 -15.86
N LYS A 283 -1.17 -12.67 -15.54
CA LYS A 283 -1.07 -11.70 -14.45
C LYS A 283 -0.94 -10.28 -15.00
N PRO A 284 -1.38 -9.24 -14.26
CA PRO A 284 -1.04 -7.85 -14.58
C PRO A 284 0.45 -7.69 -14.83
N PHE A 285 0.80 -7.00 -15.93
CA PHE A 285 2.18 -6.77 -16.34
C PHE A 285 2.64 -5.34 -15.97
N ALA A 286 3.90 -5.19 -15.56
CA ALA A 286 4.50 -3.88 -15.28
C ALA A 286 5.98 -3.80 -15.70
N PHE A 287 6.52 -2.58 -15.74
CA PHE A 287 7.97 -2.37 -15.70
C PHE A 287 8.36 -1.91 -14.29
N ALA A 288 8.83 -2.84 -13.45
CA ALA A 288 9.08 -2.54 -12.05
C ALA A 288 10.37 -1.75 -11.81
N GLU A 289 11.25 -1.64 -12.81
CA GLU A 289 12.30 -0.63 -12.92
C GLU A 289 12.50 -0.24 -14.39
N ILE A 290 12.61 1.06 -14.67
CA ILE A 290 13.05 1.59 -15.96
C ILE A 290 14.17 2.63 -15.77
N GLY A 291 15.13 2.62 -16.68
CA GLY A 291 16.15 3.66 -16.73
C GLY A 291 17.10 3.56 -17.92
N PRO A 292 18.02 4.53 -18.06
CA PRO A 292 19.15 4.42 -18.97
C PRO A 292 20.09 3.27 -18.58
N PRO A 293 20.84 2.69 -19.53
CA PRO A 293 21.87 1.72 -19.21
C PRO A 293 23.03 2.41 -18.46
N ASN A 294 23.74 1.61 -17.68
CA ASN A 294 24.95 2.07 -17.00
C ASN A 294 26.07 2.30 -18.03
N ASN A 295 26.84 3.37 -17.85
CA ASN A 295 28.11 3.56 -18.53
C ASN A 295 29.11 2.55 -17.98
N SER A 296 29.67 1.72 -18.87
CA SER A 296 30.60 0.66 -18.51
C SER A 296 31.92 1.16 -17.89
N ARG A 297 32.27 2.44 -18.04
CA ARG A 297 33.47 3.05 -17.44
C ARG A 297 33.24 3.69 -16.08
N SER A 298 32.09 4.34 -15.87
CA SER A 298 31.81 5.10 -14.63
C SER A 298 30.85 4.41 -13.69
N GLY A 299 30.13 3.37 -14.13
CA GLY A 299 29.08 2.71 -13.35
C GLY A 299 27.83 3.59 -13.10
N LEU A 300 27.90 4.86 -13.47
CA LEU A 300 26.83 5.86 -13.49
C LEU A 300 26.01 5.73 -14.78
N PRO A 301 24.79 6.30 -14.85
CA PRO A 301 24.01 6.22 -16.07
C PRO A 301 24.78 6.87 -17.24
N ALA A 302 24.57 6.37 -18.46
CA ALA A 302 25.16 6.97 -19.65
C ALA A 302 24.52 8.34 -19.93
N THR A 303 24.98 9.39 -19.25
CA THR A 303 24.25 10.66 -19.13
C THR A 303 24.89 11.83 -19.88
N SER A 304 24.38 12.09 -21.08
CA SER A 304 24.06 13.47 -21.43
C SER A 304 22.84 13.63 -22.33
N SER A 305 22.06 12.56 -22.59
CA SER A 305 20.97 12.65 -23.57
C SER A 305 19.88 11.55 -23.50
N TYR A 306 19.70 10.82 -22.39
CA TYR A 306 18.62 9.83 -22.34
C TYR A 306 17.26 10.52 -22.44
N ASP A 307 16.34 9.92 -23.21
CA ASP A 307 15.02 10.48 -23.49
C ASP A 307 13.93 9.50 -23.05
N TYR A 308 13.31 9.79 -21.91
CA TYR A 308 12.17 9.03 -21.36
C TYR A 308 10.92 9.09 -22.24
N GLY A 309 10.85 10.02 -23.19
CA GLY A 309 9.81 10.04 -24.21
C GLY A 309 9.76 8.75 -25.04
N ARG A 310 10.90 8.06 -25.17
CA ARG A 310 11.00 6.76 -25.84
C ARG A 310 10.36 5.63 -25.03
N TRP A 311 10.41 5.71 -23.69
CA TRP A 311 9.69 4.77 -22.84
C TRP A 311 8.19 4.96 -22.98
N ALA A 312 7.71 6.21 -23.04
CA ALA A 312 6.31 6.48 -23.35
C ALA A 312 5.88 5.85 -24.68
N ASP A 313 6.64 6.07 -25.76
CA ASP A 313 6.31 5.49 -27.06
C ASP A 313 6.37 3.95 -27.04
N ALA A 314 7.35 3.36 -26.35
CA ALA A 314 7.49 1.90 -26.30
C ALA A 314 6.38 1.25 -25.47
N ILE A 315 6.01 1.81 -24.31
CA ILE A 315 4.90 1.31 -23.49
C ILE A 315 3.61 1.31 -24.31
N HIS A 316 3.32 2.40 -25.01
CA HIS A 316 2.11 2.50 -25.81
C HIS A 316 2.10 1.56 -27.02
N ASN A 317 3.18 1.57 -27.82
CA ASN A 317 3.20 0.90 -29.12
C ASN A 317 3.63 -0.56 -29.07
N ARG A 318 4.43 -0.95 -28.08
CA ARG A 318 5.06 -2.27 -28.01
C ARG A 318 4.65 -3.08 -26.78
N PHE A 319 4.31 -2.42 -25.67
CA PHE A 319 4.01 -3.09 -24.40
C PHE A 319 2.63 -2.70 -23.81
N PRO A 320 1.53 -2.80 -24.58
CA PRO A 320 0.22 -2.21 -24.23
C PRO A 320 -0.47 -2.83 -22.99
N ALA A 321 0.01 -3.99 -22.51
CA ALA A 321 -0.49 -4.61 -21.27
C ALA A 321 0.14 -4.04 -19.99
N THR A 322 1.09 -3.12 -20.10
CA THR A 322 1.73 -2.45 -18.95
C THR A 322 0.69 -1.73 -18.09
N ARG A 323 0.82 -1.85 -16.76
CA ARG A 323 -0.11 -1.26 -15.77
C ARG A 323 0.52 -0.26 -14.84
N TYR A 324 1.81 -0.39 -14.62
CA TYR A 324 2.61 0.69 -14.08
C TYR A 324 4.03 0.57 -14.61
N PHE A 325 4.78 1.65 -14.48
CA PHE A 325 6.23 1.64 -14.59
C PHE A 325 6.83 2.30 -13.36
N LEU A 326 8.08 1.99 -13.00
CA LEU A 326 8.82 2.67 -11.94
C LEU A 326 10.13 3.22 -12.49
N ALA A 327 10.27 4.53 -12.61
CA ALA A 327 11.55 5.13 -12.99
C ALA A 327 12.51 5.18 -11.81
N TRP A 328 13.75 4.78 -12.03
CA TRP A 328 14.80 4.82 -11.00
C TRP A 328 15.23 6.26 -10.69
N ASN A 329 15.83 6.46 -9.51
CA ASN A 329 16.19 7.79 -8.98
C ASN A 329 17.58 8.26 -9.44
N ASP A 330 18.13 9.27 -8.75
CA ASP A 330 19.48 9.80 -8.97
C ASP A 330 19.75 10.20 -10.42
N GLY A 331 20.91 9.82 -10.98
CA GLY A 331 21.26 10.13 -12.36
C GLY A 331 20.35 9.44 -13.39
N TRP A 332 19.63 8.40 -12.99
CA TRP A 332 18.66 7.72 -13.86
C TRP A 332 17.34 8.50 -13.89
N SER A 333 17.06 9.37 -12.92
CA SER A 333 15.78 10.07 -12.77
C SER A 333 15.31 10.79 -14.03
N PRO A 334 14.03 10.67 -14.44
CA PRO A 334 13.43 11.54 -15.45
C PRO A 334 13.50 13.04 -15.11
N ALA A 335 13.72 13.42 -13.84
CA ALA A 335 13.96 14.82 -13.46
C ALA A 335 15.34 15.34 -13.88
N SER A 336 16.26 14.43 -14.16
CA SER A 336 17.66 14.67 -14.54
C SER A 336 17.98 14.26 -15.98
N GLN A 337 16.95 13.85 -16.74
CA GLN A 337 17.04 13.40 -18.14
C GLN A 337 16.02 14.14 -19.02
N ARG A 338 16.04 13.89 -20.33
CA ARG A 338 15.05 14.46 -21.26
C ARG A 338 13.78 13.60 -21.28
N GLY A 339 12.68 14.19 -21.75
CA GLY A 339 11.43 13.45 -22.00
C GLY A 339 10.63 13.05 -20.76
N GLY A 340 11.04 13.44 -19.56
CA GLY A 340 10.26 13.22 -18.32
C GLY A 340 8.86 13.81 -18.41
N GLN A 341 8.71 15.00 -19.03
CA GLN A 341 7.41 15.59 -19.30
C GLN A 341 6.55 14.72 -20.21
N LYS A 342 7.08 14.28 -21.37
CA LYS A 342 6.36 13.39 -22.29
C LYS A 342 5.92 12.09 -21.61
N LEU A 343 6.77 11.51 -20.76
CA LEU A 343 6.44 10.30 -20.01
C LEU A 343 5.28 10.52 -19.02
N LEU A 344 5.33 11.60 -18.24
CA LEU A 344 4.33 11.87 -17.20
C LEU A 344 3.02 12.48 -17.73
N THR A 345 3.03 13.12 -18.91
CA THR A 345 1.83 13.74 -19.49
C THR A 345 1.29 13.00 -20.71
N ALA A 346 1.75 11.77 -20.98
CA ALA A 346 1.15 10.95 -22.03
C ALA A 346 -0.33 10.67 -21.70
N PRO A 347 -1.24 10.62 -22.70
CA PRO A 347 -2.69 10.51 -22.44
C PRO A 347 -3.13 9.26 -21.65
N TRP A 348 -2.33 8.20 -21.69
CA TRP A 348 -2.59 6.94 -20.98
C TRP A 348 -1.87 6.87 -19.62
N THR A 349 -0.97 7.81 -19.32
CA THR A 349 -0.28 7.87 -18.04
C THR A 349 -1.23 8.38 -16.95
N VAL A 350 -1.35 7.62 -15.87
CA VAL A 350 -2.15 7.97 -14.70
C VAL A 350 -1.21 8.35 -13.56
N ASN A 351 -1.29 9.61 -13.16
CA ASN A 351 -0.49 10.19 -12.07
C ASN A 351 -1.24 10.14 -10.74
N ARG A 352 -0.60 10.54 -9.64
CA ARG A 352 -1.23 10.58 -8.31
C ARG A 352 -2.50 11.43 -8.32
N GLY A 353 -3.57 10.93 -7.73
CA GLY A 353 -4.91 11.54 -7.77
C GLY A 353 -5.73 11.19 -9.02
N GLY A 354 -5.12 10.65 -10.07
CA GLY A 354 -5.81 10.10 -11.24
C GLY A 354 -6.15 8.61 -11.12
N ILE A 355 -5.60 7.91 -10.13
CA ILE A 355 -5.84 6.48 -9.89
C ILE A 355 -7.22 6.32 -9.25
N GLN A 356 -8.19 5.88 -10.05
CA GLN A 356 -9.56 5.65 -9.60
C GLN A 356 -9.76 4.17 -9.26
N LEU A 357 -9.62 3.83 -7.99
CA LEU A 357 -9.84 2.47 -7.52
C LEU A 357 -11.34 2.12 -7.56
N PRO A 358 -11.70 0.92 -8.05
CA PRO A 358 -13.10 0.53 -8.17
C PRO A 358 -13.78 0.46 -6.78
N PRO A 359 -14.97 1.06 -6.60
CA PRO A 359 -15.75 0.90 -5.39
C PRO A 359 -16.24 -0.55 -5.29
N ARG A 360 -16.20 -1.14 -4.09
CA ARG A 360 -16.68 -2.52 -3.88
C ARG A 360 -18.00 -2.53 -3.11
N ALA A 361 -18.96 -3.33 -3.59
CA ALA A 361 -20.17 -3.62 -2.84
C ALA A 361 -19.81 -4.38 -1.54
N GLY A 362 -20.22 -3.85 -0.39
CA GLY A 362 -20.14 -4.53 0.90
C GLY A 362 -18.92 -4.25 1.77
N THR A 363 -18.07 -3.28 1.43
CA THR A 363 -16.98 -2.82 2.33
C THR A 363 -17.03 -1.31 2.47
N THR A 364 -17.64 -0.83 3.55
CA THR A 364 -17.28 0.48 4.10
C THR A 364 -15.82 0.37 4.55
N ALA A 365 -14.92 1.11 3.92
CA ALA A 365 -13.66 1.45 4.57
C ALA A 365 -13.99 2.03 5.96
N PRO A 366 -13.17 1.83 7.01
CA PRO A 366 -13.34 2.60 8.22
C PRO A 366 -13.28 4.08 7.82
N VAL A 367 -14.40 4.78 8.00
CA VAL A 367 -14.45 6.22 7.77
C VAL A 367 -13.65 6.84 8.88
N ARG A 368 -12.37 7.15 8.61
CA ARG A 368 -11.53 7.91 9.53
C ARG A 368 -12.24 9.23 9.81
N PRO A 369 -12.41 9.65 11.07
CA PRO A 369 -13.15 10.87 11.35
C PRO A 369 -12.43 12.07 10.75
N THR A 370 -13.14 12.83 9.92
CA THR A 370 -12.69 14.17 9.52
C THR A 370 -12.90 15.14 10.67
N ARG A 371 -12.23 16.30 10.64
CA ARG A 371 -12.47 17.42 11.58
C ARG A 371 -13.98 17.59 11.85
N PRO A 372 -14.45 17.50 13.10
CA PRO A 372 -15.85 17.70 13.41
C PRO A 372 -16.27 19.14 13.08
N PRO A 373 -17.53 19.39 12.68
CA PRO A 373 -18.00 20.73 12.36
C PRO A 373 -18.04 21.61 13.62
N GLY A 374 -17.61 22.87 13.50
CA GLY A 374 -17.68 23.85 14.59
C GLY A 374 -16.52 24.85 14.60
N ASP A 375 -16.54 25.74 15.60
CA ASP A 375 -15.43 26.66 15.87
C ASP A 375 -14.24 25.83 16.40
N LEU A 376 -13.04 25.99 15.83
CA LEU A 376 -11.83 25.27 16.27
C LEU A 376 -11.36 25.85 17.60
N LEU A 377 -11.26 25.00 18.63
CA LEU A 377 -10.69 25.37 19.93
C LEU A 377 -9.23 24.93 20.06
N ALA A 378 -8.90 23.72 19.57
CA ALA A 378 -7.53 23.22 19.50
C ALA A 378 -7.39 22.25 18.32
N GLY A 379 -6.35 22.45 17.51
CA GLY A 379 -6.01 21.56 16.38
C GLY A 379 -4.51 21.35 16.21
N PHE A 380 -3.69 21.90 17.11
CA PHE A 380 -2.25 21.61 17.21
C PHE A 380 -1.37 21.93 15.98
N GLU A 381 -1.95 22.52 14.93
CA GLU A 381 -1.29 22.87 13.65
C GLU A 381 -0.13 23.88 13.76
N ASP A 382 0.05 24.54 14.91
CA ASP A 382 1.21 25.40 15.17
C ASP A 382 2.45 24.62 15.65
N GLY A 383 2.35 23.30 15.76
CA GLY A 383 3.42 22.42 16.23
C GLY A 383 3.67 22.51 17.74
N THR A 384 2.72 23.04 18.51
CA THR A 384 2.80 23.14 19.98
C THR A 384 1.68 22.35 20.65
N ALA A 385 1.84 22.04 21.94
CA ALA A 385 0.79 21.39 22.73
C ALA A 385 -0.41 22.31 23.05
N GLN A 386 -0.38 23.59 22.63
CA GLN A 386 -1.47 24.56 22.85
C GLN A 386 -1.98 24.62 24.31
N GLY A 387 -1.08 24.48 25.30
CA GLY A 387 -1.43 24.52 26.73
C GLY A 387 -2.00 23.23 27.30
N TRP A 388 -2.11 22.16 26.51
CA TRP A 388 -2.53 20.85 26.97
C TRP A 388 -1.41 20.13 27.75
N THR A 389 -1.82 19.34 28.73
CA THR A 389 -0.97 18.58 29.66
C THR A 389 -1.57 17.20 29.91
N GLY A 390 -0.73 16.22 30.25
CA GLY A 390 -1.17 14.87 30.67
C GLY A 390 -1.37 14.76 32.19
N ASP A 391 -2.15 13.78 32.67
CA ASP A 391 -2.04 13.24 34.03
C ASP A 391 -1.68 11.78 33.98
N GLN A 392 -0.85 11.32 34.91
CA GLN A 392 -0.50 9.90 35.00
C GLN A 392 0.17 9.35 33.71
N GLN A 393 0.60 10.21 32.79
CA GLN A 393 1.32 9.85 31.57
C GLN A 393 2.72 9.30 31.88
N LEU A 394 3.29 8.55 30.93
CA LEU A 394 4.69 8.17 30.96
C LEU A 394 5.57 9.31 30.43
N ASP A 395 5.15 9.94 29.34
CA ASP A 395 5.89 11.03 28.71
C ASP A 395 4.96 11.89 27.82
N GLY A 396 5.37 13.14 27.56
CA GLY A 396 4.59 14.13 26.83
C GLY A 396 3.62 14.97 27.68
N PRO A 397 2.67 15.70 27.05
CA PRO A 397 2.28 15.61 25.65
C PRO A 397 3.08 16.48 24.68
N TRP A 398 3.07 16.12 23.40
CA TRP A 398 3.69 16.87 22.31
C TRP A 398 2.78 16.96 21.09
N ALA A 399 2.91 18.05 20.32
CA ALA A 399 2.41 18.07 18.96
C ALA A 399 3.31 17.21 18.08
N VAL A 400 2.72 16.28 17.34
CA VAL A 400 3.44 15.31 16.49
C VAL A 400 2.82 15.23 15.11
N ILE A 401 3.62 14.80 14.13
CA ILE A 401 3.19 14.60 12.74
C ILE A 401 2.93 13.12 12.40
N GLU A 402 2.99 12.24 13.39
CA GLU A 402 2.77 10.79 13.23
C GLU A 402 1.31 10.45 12.85
N TRP A 403 0.38 11.32 13.23
CA TRP A 403 -1.05 11.19 12.98
C TRP A 403 -1.69 12.57 13.10
N SER A 404 -2.75 12.82 12.34
CA SER A 404 -3.69 13.94 12.49
C SER A 404 -5.05 13.53 11.95
N ALA A 405 -6.14 14.02 12.52
CA ALA A 405 -7.50 13.84 11.99
C ALA A 405 -7.73 14.78 10.79
N SER A 406 -7.19 15.99 10.85
CA SER A 406 -7.05 16.91 9.73
C SER A 406 -5.75 17.72 9.88
N GLY A 407 -5.28 18.35 8.81
CA GLY A 407 -4.02 19.10 8.88
C GLY A 407 -2.79 18.19 9.05
N SER A 408 -1.74 18.69 9.71
CA SER A 408 -0.42 18.05 9.78
C SER A 408 -0.01 17.61 11.18
N TYR A 409 -0.65 18.11 12.24
CA TYR A 409 -0.27 17.84 13.62
C TYR A 409 -1.43 17.27 14.44
N SER A 410 -1.11 16.48 15.46
CA SER A 410 -2.04 16.17 16.56
C SER A 410 -1.29 16.16 17.88
N LEU A 411 -2.03 16.13 18.98
CA LEU A 411 -1.45 15.98 20.31
C LEU A 411 -1.31 14.50 20.68
N LYS A 412 -0.10 14.10 21.09
CA LYS A 412 0.21 12.74 21.54
C LYS A 412 0.76 12.75 22.97
N GLU A 413 0.40 11.73 23.75
CA GLU A 413 1.13 11.34 24.96
C GLU A 413 1.38 9.83 25.00
N ASP A 414 2.42 9.43 25.71
CA ASP A 414 2.74 8.02 25.95
C ASP A 414 2.18 7.59 27.31
N ILE A 415 1.61 6.38 27.33
CA ILE A 415 0.78 5.90 28.44
C ILE A 415 1.22 4.51 28.90
N ASP A 416 1.01 4.24 30.19
CA ASP A 416 1.16 2.92 30.78
C ASP A 416 -0.21 2.26 30.84
N LEU A 417 -0.41 1.21 30.04
CA LEU A 417 -1.65 0.45 29.96
C LEU A 417 -1.96 -0.30 31.27
N GLY A 418 -0.97 -0.48 32.15
CA GLY A 418 -1.17 -1.07 33.48
C GLY A 418 -1.81 -0.12 34.50
N ARG A 419 -2.01 1.16 34.14
CA ARG A 419 -2.68 2.15 34.98
C ARG A 419 -4.18 2.22 34.70
N PRO A 420 -5.00 2.63 35.69
CA PRO A 420 -6.45 2.70 35.53
C PRO A 420 -6.92 3.76 34.52
N GLY A 421 -6.07 4.71 34.13
CA GLY A 421 -6.36 5.71 33.10
C GLY A 421 -5.38 6.89 33.10
N THR A 422 -5.50 7.73 32.08
CA THR A 422 -4.75 8.99 31.85
C THR A 422 -5.70 10.01 31.22
N SER A 423 -5.34 11.28 31.26
CA SER A 423 -6.11 12.34 30.62
C SER A 423 -5.19 13.35 29.97
N LEU A 424 -5.41 13.60 28.68
CA LEU A 424 -4.96 14.82 28.00
C LEU A 424 -5.94 15.93 28.35
N ARG A 425 -5.47 17.01 28.99
CA ARG A 425 -6.32 18.11 29.45
C ARG A 425 -5.69 19.48 29.26
N HIS A 426 -6.54 20.47 28.99
CA HIS A 426 -6.19 21.87 29.06
C HIS A 426 -6.87 22.50 30.27
N VAL A 427 -6.07 22.85 31.28
CA VAL A 427 -6.53 23.59 32.47
C VAL A 427 -6.49 25.08 32.15
N GLY A 428 -7.58 25.79 32.41
CA GLY A 428 -7.72 27.19 32.04
C GLY A 428 -9.14 27.67 32.24
N LYS A 429 -9.38 28.99 32.14
CA LYS A 429 -10.74 29.53 32.19
C LYS A 429 -11.26 29.70 30.76
N PHE A 430 -12.37 29.04 30.43
CA PHE A 430 -13.03 29.10 29.13
C PHE A 430 -14.49 29.50 29.30
N ASP A 431 -14.99 30.28 28.34
CA ASP A 431 -16.42 30.57 28.21
C ASP A 431 -16.98 29.76 27.04
N LEU A 432 -17.76 28.75 27.37
CA LEU A 432 -18.46 27.88 26.42
C LEU A 432 -19.98 28.12 26.40
N SER A 433 -20.47 29.16 27.08
CA SER A 433 -21.92 29.44 27.25
C SER A 433 -22.67 29.63 25.93
N LYS A 434 -21.97 30.00 24.86
CA LYS A 434 -22.53 30.19 23.51
C LYS A 434 -22.58 28.92 22.65
N TYR A 435 -22.07 27.78 23.14
CA TYR A 435 -21.98 26.54 22.38
C TYR A 435 -22.99 25.50 22.88
N ALA A 436 -23.47 24.67 21.96
CA ALA A 436 -24.40 23.57 22.27
C ALA A 436 -23.68 22.24 22.54
N GLY A 437 -22.44 22.08 22.06
CA GLY A 437 -21.68 20.85 22.23
C GLY A 437 -20.21 20.99 21.86
N LEU A 438 -19.40 20.06 22.36
CA LEU A 438 -18.01 19.87 21.97
C LEU A 438 -17.84 18.57 21.19
N SER A 439 -16.83 18.52 20.32
CA SER A 439 -16.41 17.31 19.61
C SER A 439 -14.90 17.28 19.46
N VAL A 440 -14.30 16.09 19.55
CA VAL A 440 -12.86 15.90 19.37
C VAL A 440 -12.58 14.53 18.77
N VAL A 441 -11.53 14.38 17.99
CA VAL A 441 -11.10 13.08 17.47
C VAL A 441 -10.04 12.51 18.40
N ALA A 442 -10.28 11.31 18.92
CA ALA A 442 -9.36 10.60 19.79
C ALA A 442 -8.95 9.25 19.19
N ARG A 443 -7.70 8.84 19.39
CA ARG A 443 -7.11 7.61 18.83
C ARG A 443 -6.17 6.95 19.83
N THR A 444 -5.97 5.64 19.69
CA THR A 444 -4.82 4.93 20.27
C THR A 444 -3.74 4.64 19.23
N ALA A 445 -2.48 4.55 19.63
CA ALA A 445 -1.43 4.07 18.75
C ALA A 445 -1.76 2.67 18.16
N PRO A 446 -1.29 2.37 16.94
CA PRO A 446 -1.45 1.03 16.34
C PRO A 446 -0.50 -0.02 16.94
N TRP A 447 0.47 0.40 17.77
CA TRP A 447 1.40 -0.46 18.49
C TRP A 447 0.99 -0.63 19.97
N GLY A 448 1.62 -1.59 20.67
CA GLY A 448 1.22 -2.01 22.03
C GLY A 448 0.77 -3.48 22.12
N GLY A 449 1.19 -4.32 21.16
CA GLY A 449 1.08 -5.79 21.24
C GLY A 449 -0.34 -6.36 21.25
N GLY A 450 -1.33 -5.66 20.70
CA GLY A 450 -2.75 -6.04 20.77
C GLY A 450 -3.41 -5.77 22.13
N GLN A 451 -2.65 -5.32 23.13
CA GLN A 451 -3.14 -5.03 24.48
C GLN A 451 -3.78 -3.64 24.62
N ALA A 452 -3.58 -2.76 23.64
CA ALA A 452 -4.34 -1.50 23.51
C ALA A 452 -5.75 -1.70 22.91
N GLY A 453 -6.08 -2.91 22.45
CA GLY A 453 -7.42 -3.25 21.98
C GLY A 453 -8.45 -3.14 23.11
N GLY A 454 -9.56 -2.42 22.85
CA GLY A 454 -10.60 -2.18 23.85
C GLY A 454 -10.37 -0.95 24.74
N MET A 455 -9.48 -0.04 24.35
CA MET A 455 -9.36 1.28 24.98
C MET A 455 -10.68 2.04 24.90
N GLN A 456 -11.10 2.60 26.03
CA GLN A 456 -12.23 3.52 26.09
C GLN A 456 -11.73 4.96 26.26
N ALA A 457 -12.42 5.92 25.67
CA ALA A 457 -12.17 7.33 25.92
C ALA A 457 -13.46 8.15 26.03
N LYS A 458 -13.38 9.28 26.71
CA LYS A 458 -14.49 10.24 26.84
C LYS A 458 -14.01 11.68 26.90
N LEU A 459 -14.70 12.54 26.15
CA LEU A 459 -14.54 13.99 26.21
C LEU A 459 -15.27 14.54 27.43
N TYR A 460 -14.62 15.40 28.19
CA TYR A 460 -15.15 15.97 29.41
C TYR A 460 -14.81 17.46 29.58
N VAL A 461 -15.56 18.12 30.46
CA VAL A 461 -15.26 19.45 31.01
C VAL A 461 -15.43 19.46 32.52
N LYS A 462 -14.79 20.42 33.19
CA LYS A 462 -15.07 20.76 34.60
C LYS A 462 -15.56 22.20 34.68
N THR A 463 -16.71 22.44 35.31
CA THR A 463 -17.35 23.77 35.38
C THR A 463 -17.40 24.33 36.80
N GLY A 464 -17.36 25.66 36.87
CA GLY A 464 -17.52 26.43 38.10
C GLY A 464 -16.36 26.30 39.09
N PRO A 465 -16.45 27.00 40.24
CA PRO A 465 -15.41 27.02 41.26
C PRO A 465 -15.20 25.66 41.93
N ASN A 466 -16.22 24.79 41.93
CA ASN A 466 -16.15 23.44 42.48
C ASN A 466 -15.57 22.42 41.49
N GLN A 467 -15.24 22.83 40.26
CA GLN A 467 -14.75 21.97 39.18
C GLN A 467 -15.64 20.75 38.94
N THR A 468 -16.96 20.98 38.86
CA THR A 468 -17.96 19.93 38.66
C THR A 468 -17.71 19.22 37.34
N TRP A 469 -17.55 17.90 37.38
CA TRP A 469 -17.23 17.07 36.20
C TRP A 469 -18.46 16.79 35.35
N HIS A 470 -18.32 16.96 34.03
CA HIS A 470 -19.31 16.60 33.02
C HIS A 470 -18.63 15.88 31.84
N ASP A 471 -19.16 14.74 31.38
CA ASP A 471 -18.59 13.99 30.25
C ASP A 471 -19.64 13.46 29.27
N GLY A 472 -19.19 13.18 28.05
CA GLY A 472 -20.01 12.72 26.94
C GLY A 472 -20.31 11.21 26.93
N GLY A 473 -19.88 10.48 27.96
CA GLY A 473 -19.88 9.02 28.00
C GLY A 473 -18.65 8.40 27.35
N ALA A 474 -18.34 7.17 27.77
CA ALA A 474 -17.21 6.40 27.26
C ALA A 474 -17.54 5.76 25.90
N ALA A 475 -16.65 5.94 24.93
CA ALA A 475 -16.69 5.28 23.63
C ALA A 475 -15.42 4.44 23.42
N ALA A 476 -15.56 3.33 22.70
CA ALA A 476 -14.41 2.56 22.25
C ALA A 476 -13.62 3.37 21.22
N ILE A 477 -12.31 3.38 21.38
CA ILE A 477 -11.38 4.03 20.46
C ILE A 477 -10.34 3.03 19.97
N GLY A 478 -9.80 3.28 18.78
CA GLY A 478 -8.80 2.43 18.14
C GLY A 478 -7.84 3.23 17.26
N PRO A 479 -6.99 2.55 16.48
CA PRO A 479 -5.99 3.20 15.62
C PRO A 479 -6.59 4.06 14.51
N ASP A 480 -7.83 3.78 14.11
CA ASP A 480 -8.57 4.54 13.09
C ASP A 480 -9.15 5.86 13.61
N GLY A 481 -9.09 6.10 14.93
CA GLY A 481 -9.66 7.29 15.56
C GLY A 481 -11.18 7.26 15.68
N THR A 482 -11.72 8.05 16.61
CA THR A 482 -13.15 8.11 16.91
C THR A 482 -13.51 9.52 17.35
N THR A 483 -14.59 10.08 16.80
CA THR A 483 -15.13 11.36 17.29
C THR A 483 -15.87 11.14 18.61
N LEU A 484 -15.37 11.76 19.67
CA LEU A 484 -16.03 11.86 20.97
C LEU A 484 -16.82 13.16 21.02
N THR A 485 -18.02 13.12 21.60
CA THR A 485 -18.93 14.28 21.65
C THR A 485 -19.41 14.52 23.07
N LEU A 486 -19.54 15.78 23.46
CA LEU A 486 -20.14 16.19 24.75
C LEU A 486 -21.21 17.25 24.51
N PRO A 487 -22.50 16.95 24.75
CA PRO A 487 -23.55 17.96 24.78
C PRO A 487 -23.30 18.94 25.94
N LEU A 488 -23.37 20.24 25.67
CA LEU A 488 -23.26 21.29 26.69
C LEU A 488 -24.63 21.83 27.10
N THR A 489 -25.68 21.61 26.31
CA THR A 489 -27.03 22.09 26.61
C THR A 489 -27.50 21.63 27.99
N GLY A 490 -27.84 22.58 28.86
CA GLY A 490 -28.36 22.31 30.20
C GLY A 490 -27.29 22.13 31.28
N LEU A 491 -25.99 22.21 30.95
CA LEU A 491 -24.93 22.27 31.95
C LEU A 491 -24.87 23.65 32.61
N ALA A 492 -24.59 23.68 33.92
CA ALA A 492 -24.39 24.92 34.67
C ALA A 492 -22.95 25.46 34.51
N ASP A 493 -22.77 26.75 34.78
CA ASP A 493 -21.46 27.43 34.85
C ASP A 493 -20.60 27.30 33.57
N LEU A 494 -21.24 27.29 32.39
CA LEU A 494 -20.54 27.21 31.10
C LEU A 494 -19.71 28.46 30.77
N ASP A 495 -19.97 29.59 31.42
CA ASP A 495 -19.14 30.80 31.38
C ASP A 495 -17.90 30.71 32.29
N ASP A 496 -17.79 29.64 33.09
CA ASP A 496 -16.68 29.37 34.02
C ASP A 496 -16.16 27.92 33.90
N VAL A 497 -15.89 27.45 32.68
CA VAL A 497 -15.24 26.15 32.45
C VAL A 497 -13.77 26.26 32.88
N ARG A 498 -13.31 25.34 33.73
CA ARG A 498 -11.98 25.33 34.35
C ARG A 498 -11.02 24.30 33.74
N GLU A 499 -11.56 23.32 33.02
CA GLU A 499 -10.79 22.26 32.37
C GLU A 499 -11.60 21.67 31.21
N ILE A 500 -10.92 21.37 30.11
CA ILE A 500 -11.43 20.56 28.99
C ILE A 500 -10.44 19.43 28.78
N GLY A 501 -10.91 18.19 28.60
CA GLY A 501 -9.98 17.08 28.40
C GLY A 501 -10.61 15.83 27.80
N VAL A 502 -9.73 14.87 27.46
CA VAL A 502 -10.10 13.53 27.05
C VAL A 502 -9.49 12.55 28.03
N GLN A 503 -10.34 11.80 28.72
CA GLN A 503 -9.91 10.73 29.61
C GLN A 503 -9.84 9.42 28.82
N PHE A 504 -8.73 8.70 28.96
CA PHE A 504 -8.46 7.39 28.37
C PHE A 504 -8.41 6.32 29.45
N THR A 505 -9.06 5.19 29.20
CA THR A 505 -9.13 4.05 30.12
C THR A 505 -8.76 2.78 29.36
N PRO A 506 -7.60 2.17 29.68
CA PRO A 506 -7.20 0.89 29.11
C PRO A 506 -8.22 -0.21 29.39
N ALA A 507 -8.24 -1.24 28.55
CA ALA A 507 -9.03 -2.43 28.81
C ALA A 507 -8.57 -3.13 30.11
N ALA A 508 -9.50 -3.81 30.79
CA ALA A 508 -9.17 -4.54 32.00
C ALA A 508 -8.07 -5.60 31.73
N GLY A 509 -6.98 -5.55 32.49
CA GLY A 509 -5.84 -6.46 32.33
C GLY A 509 -4.85 -6.07 31.23
N ALA A 510 -5.02 -4.91 30.59
CA ALA A 510 -4.00 -4.35 29.72
C ALA A 510 -2.72 -4.02 30.49
N SER A 511 -1.57 -4.10 29.81
CA SER A 511 -0.25 -3.89 30.41
C SER A 511 0.73 -3.37 29.36
N GLY A 512 1.83 -2.77 29.77
CA GLY A 512 2.87 -2.27 28.85
C GLY A 512 2.61 -0.84 28.39
N ARG A 513 3.32 -0.40 27.34
CA ARG A 513 3.30 0.98 26.85
C ARG A 513 2.46 1.09 25.57
N SER A 514 1.75 2.20 25.44
CA SER A 514 1.07 2.65 24.21
C SER A 514 1.17 4.18 24.11
N SER A 515 0.59 4.77 23.07
CA SER A 515 0.26 6.20 23.03
C SER A 515 -1.21 6.43 22.76
N VAL A 516 -1.68 7.62 23.11
CA VAL A 516 -3.00 8.14 22.76
C VAL A 516 -2.85 9.48 22.07
N TYR A 517 -3.82 9.79 21.21
CA TYR A 517 -3.82 10.98 20.37
C TYR A 517 -5.15 11.71 20.51
N VAL A 518 -5.09 13.04 20.45
CA VAL A 518 -6.25 13.94 20.41
C VAL A 518 -6.02 14.96 19.31
N ASP A 519 -7.05 15.22 18.52
CA ASP A 519 -7.02 16.24 17.47
C ASP A 519 -8.40 16.87 17.25
N ASP A 520 -8.40 18.08 16.68
CA ASP A 520 -9.59 18.81 16.23
C ASP A 520 -10.68 18.97 17.32
N LEU A 521 -10.33 19.52 18.48
CA LEU A 521 -11.33 19.96 19.45
C LEU A 521 -12.12 21.13 18.86
N THR A 522 -13.41 20.93 18.67
CA THR A 522 -14.33 21.90 18.08
C THR A 522 -15.54 22.12 18.98
N ALA A 523 -16.15 23.30 18.86
CA ALA A 523 -17.36 23.66 19.55
C ALA A 523 -18.47 24.04 18.57
N ALA A 524 -19.60 23.35 18.67
CA ALA A 524 -20.76 23.57 17.82
C ALA A 524 -21.65 24.67 18.42
N ARG A 525 -22.12 25.59 17.57
CA ARG A 525 -23.16 26.55 17.96
C ARG A 525 -24.55 25.90 17.90
N PRO A 526 -25.52 26.42 18.67
CA PRO A 526 -26.90 25.92 18.68
C PRO A 526 -27.57 25.87 17.31
#